data_AF-A0A1M5YPA7-F1
#
_entry.id   AF-A0A1M5YPA7-F1
#
_cell.length_a   1.000
_cell.length_b   1.000
_cell.length_c   1.000
_cell.angle_alpha   90.00
_cell.angle_beta   90.00
_cell.angle_gamma   90.00
#
_symmetry.space_group_name_H-M   'P 1'
#
loop_
_entity.id
_entity.type
_entity.pdbx_description
1 polymer ?
#
loop_
_entity_poly.entity_id
_entity_poly.type
_entity_poly.pdbx_seq_one_letter_code
_entity_poly.pdbx_strand_id
1 'polypeptide(L)'
;MNRFFSACVIGCAIFTLAACFSQEGEASTSDHEKHGLTLSAKQVKITSQGQTAIFRLYDTTAAKQFYAQLPLELDLSNFRDAQWMFYPPEKLSVTADEAYHDGKKGELSYYAPWGDVFMLYKDFYAGDEMHRLGVNVSGIEGIAGMSGSALIEKNEQHAAMNHSAMKIGIIANGKTTVFELNNSTAASDLYAQLPLSAPLENYSNNEKIFYPPKKLNITDTPQANAQAGTLAYYAPWGDVVIFYGNFGSAAGLYELGHVVSGNEHIEGMSGTIHIEQIRDR
;
A
#
# COMPACT_ATOMS: atom_id res chain seq x y z
N MET A 1 -48.52 -58.37 -42.06
CA MET A 1 -47.95 -58.70 -43.39
C MET A 1 -47.47 -57.42 -44.03
N ASN A 2 -46.34 -57.49 -44.74
CA ASN A 2 -45.56 -56.44 -45.40
C ASN A 2 -44.58 -55.60 -44.56
N ARG A 3 -43.32 -55.95 -44.80
CA ARG A 3 -42.05 -55.32 -44.44
C ARG A 3 -41.79 -54.14 -45.38
N PHE A 4 -41.12 -53.10 -44.91
CA PHE A 4 -40.19 -52.33 -45.73
C PHE A 4 -38.94 -52.02 -44.91
N PHE A 5 -37.79 -52.38 -45.49
CA PHE A 5 -36.46 -51.93 -45.12
C PHE A 5 -36.33 -50.43 -45.41
N SER A 6 -35.65 -49.68 -44.56
CA SER A 6 -34.78 -48.59 -45.04
C SER A 6 -33.59 -48.39 -44.12
N ALA A 7 -32.47 -48.12 -44.78
CA ALA A 7 -31.11 -48.14 -44.28
C ALA A 7 -30.72 -46.87 -43.52
N CYS A 8 -29.72 -47.05 -42.65
CA CYS A 8 -28.50 -46.24 -42.46
C CYS A 8 -28.64 -44.71 -42.28
N VAL A 9 -28.14 -44.18 -41.17
CA VAL A 9 -26.80 -43.55 -41.06
C VAL A 9 -26.56 -43.26 -39.57
N ILE A 10 -25.54 -43.89 -39.00
CA ILE A 10 -25.03 -43.60 -37.65
C ILE A 10 -24.14 -42.36 -37.80
N GLY A 11 -24.63 -41.22 -37.33
CA GLY A 11 -23.83 -40.00 -37.19
C GLY A 11 -22.92 -40.10 -35.97
N CYS A 12 -21.62 -40.32 -36.21
CA CYS A 12 -20.57 -40.09 -35.22
C CYS A 12 -20.56 -38.61 -34.82
N ALA A 13 -21.01 -38.29 -33.61
CA ALA A 13 -20.76 -36.99 -32.99
C ALA A 13 -19.31 -36.95 -32.50
N ILE A 14 -18.43 -36.35 -33.30
CA ILE A 14 -17.09 -35.96 -32.89
C ILE A 14 -17.24 -34.76 -31.96
N PHE A 15 -17.05 -34.95 -30.65
CA PHE A 15 -16.86 -33.85 -29.71
C PHE A 15 -15.43 -33.32 -29.85
N THR A 16 -15.25 -32.28 -30.65
CA THR A 16 -14.03 -31.46 -30.64
C THR A 16 -13.96 -30.66 -29.36
N LEU A 17 -12.91 -30.89 -28.58
CA LEU A 17 -12.51 -30.12 -27.40
C LEU A 17 -12.17 -28.69 -27.85
N ALA A 18 -13.08 -27.74 -27.63
CA ALA A 18 -12.76 -26.32 -27.79
C ALA A 18 -11.96 -25.87 -26.56
N ALA A 19 -10.66 -25.64 -26.76
CA ALA A 19 -9.83 -24.93 -25.81
C ALA A 19 -10.29 -23.46 -25.78
N CYS A 20 -11.18 -23.11 -24.86
CA CYS A 20 -11.45 -21.72 -24.52
C CYS A 20 -10.25 -21.18 -23.74
N PHE A 21 -9.30 -20.58 -24.46
CA PHE A 21 -8.40 -19.58 -23.90
C PHE A 21 -9.29 -18.46 -23.32
N SER A 22 -9.47 -18.47 -22.00
CA SER A 22 -10.01 -17.31 -21.30
C SER A 22 -8.86 -16.32 -21.22
N GLN A 23 -9.02 -15.22 -21.93
CA GLN A 23 -8.16 -14.05 -21.90
C GLN A 23 -8.09 -13.58 -20.45
N GLU A 24 -6.97 -13.88 -19.78
CA GLU A 24 -6.63 -13.34 -18.48
C GLU A 24 -6.69 -11.81 -18.59
N GLY A 25 -7.60 -11.21 -17.82
CA GLY A 25 -7.58 -9.77 -17.61
C GLY A 25 -6.24 -9.43 -16.97
N GLU A 26 -5.43 -8.65 -17.68
CA GLU A 26 -4.27 -7.98 -17.14
C GLU A 26 -4.69 -7.25 -15.86
N ALA A 27 -4.31 -7.81 -14.72
CA ALA A 27 -4.37 -7.12 -13.45
C ALA A 27 -3.48 -5.89 -13.57
N SER A 28 -4.07 -4.70 -13.37
CA SER A 28 -3.34 -3.44 -13.33
C SER A 28 -2.31 -3.50 -12.20
N THR A 29 -1.05 -3.76 -12.57
CA THR A 29 0.12 -3.24 -11.85
C THR A 29 -0.19 -1.81 -11.46
N SER A 30 -0.07 -1.42 -10.18
CA SER A 30 -0.38 -0.04 -9.76
C SER A 30 0.30 0.94 -10.71
N ASP A 31 -0.48 1.82 -11.34
CA ASP A 31 -0.05 2.65 -12.48
C ASP A 31 1.19 3.51 -12.20
N HIS A 32 1.58 3.67 -10.93
CA HIS A 32 2.79 4.37 -10.49
C HIS A 32 4.11 3.76 -11.00
N GLU A 33 4.24 2.44 -11.09
CA GLU A 33 5.49 1.81 -11.56
C GLU A 33 5.64 1.87 -13.09
N LYS A 34 4.53 2.06 -13.81
CA LYS A 34 4.48 2.07 -15.27
C LYS A 34 5.16 3.30 -15.88
N HIS A 35 5.32 4.37 -15.10
CA HIS A 35 5.91 5.64 -15.51
C HIS A 35 7.26 5.96 -14.82
N GLY A 36 7.82 5.03 -14.04
CA GLY A 36 9.21 5.09 -13.58
C GLY A 36 9.55 6.05 -12.42
N LEU A 37 8.55 6.61 -11.72
CA LEU A 37 8.79 7.49 -10.57
C LEU A 37 8.74 6.72 -9.24
N THR A 38 9.88 6.62 -8.56
CA THR A 38 10.01 5.97 -7.25
C THR A 38 9.45 6.84 -6.13
N LEU A 39 8.69 6.25 -5.20
CA LEU A 39 8.25 6.94 -3.98
C LEU A 39 9.38 7.02 -2.94
N SER A 40 9.60 8.21 -2.38
CA SER A 40 10.53 8.43 -1.27
C SER A 40 9.91 8.06 0.09
N ALA A 41 10.70 8.07 1.17
CA ALA A 41 10.16 7.95 2.53
C ALA A 41 9.53 9.25 3.07
N LYS A 42 9.58 10.35 2.31
CA LYS A 42 9.11 11.67 2.75
C LYS A 42 7.59 11.75 2.65
N GLN A 43 6.97 12.27 3.70
CA GLN A 43 5.54 12.51 3.73
C GLN A 43 5.24 13.96 4.13
N VAL A 44 4.17 14.50 3.59
CA VAL A 44 3.66 15.85 3.89
C VAL A 44 2.25 15.71 4.45
N LYS A 45 1.98 16.39 5.55
CA LYS A 45 0.66 16.50 6.17
C LYS A 45 0.11 17.88 5.82
N ILE A 46 -1.06 17.93 5.19
CA ILE A 46 -1.75 19.18 4.86
C ILE A 46 -3.05 19.24 5.63
N THR A 47 -3.25 20.32 6.39
CA THR A 47 -4.41 20.52 7.25
C THR A 47 -5.10 21.84 6.95
N SER A 48 -6.41 21.82 6.79
CA SER A 48 -7.23 23.01 6.56
C SER A 48 -8.66 22.75 7.06
N GLN A 49 -9.25 23.70 7.79
CA GLN A 49 -10.62 23.58 8.36
C GLN A 49 -10.87 22.28 9.13
N GLY A 50 -9.88 21.79 9.88
CA GLY A 50 -9.96 20.53 10.63
C GLY A 50 -9.94 19.26 9.77
N GLN A 51 -9.81 19.38 8.45
CA GLN A 51 -9.53 18.27 7.55
C GLN A 51 -8.02 18.08 7.44
N THR A 52 -7.57 16.83 7.40
CA THR A 52 -6.15 16.49 7.23
C THR A 52 -6.00 15.46 6.12
N ALA A 53 -5.02 15.68 5.25
CA ALA A 53 -4.60 14.72 4.24
C ALA A 53 -3.08 14.52 4.31
N ILE A 54 -2.62 13.28 4.16
CA ILE A 54 -1.21 12.92 4.16
C ILE A 54 -0.83 12.45 2.76
N PHE A 55 0.29 12.95 2.24
CA PHE A 55 0.83 12.59 0.93
C PHE A 55 2.24 12.03 1.08
N ARG A 56 2.53 10.91 0.41
CA ARG A 56 3.89 10.39 0.24
C ARG A 56 4.48 10.98 -1.03
N LEU A 57 5.67 11.55 -0.92
CA LEU A 57 6.32 12.25 -2.01
C LEU A 57 7.15 11.31 -2.89
N TYR A 58 7.17 11.57 -4.20
CA TYR A 58 8.10 10.94 -5.12
C TYR A 58 9.54 11.40 -4.88
N ASP A 59 10.52 10.63 -5.36
CA ASP A 59 11.95 10.97 -5.28
C ASP A 59 12.40 11.95 -6.37
N THR A 60 11.54 12.91 -6.72
CA THR A 60 11.78 13.90 -7.78
C THR A 60 12.46 15.17 -7.26
N THR A 61 13.06 15.94 -8.16
CA THR A 61 13.69 17.22 -7.82
C THR A 61 12.66 18.20 -7.25
N ALA A 62 11.51 18.33 -7.90
CA ALA A 62 10.44 19.21 -7.46
C ALA A 62 9.90 18.82 -6.08
N ALA A 63 9.68 17.52 -5.82
CA ALA A 63 9.20 17.05 -4.53
C ALA A 63 10.20 17.30 -3.40
N LYS A 64 11.51 17.13 -3.66
CA LYS A 64 12.59 17.44 -2.70
C LYS A 64 12.63 18.93 -2.37
N GLN A 65 12.52 19.79 -3.37
CA GLN A 65 12.50 21.24 -3.18
C GLN A 65 11.24 21.69 -2.44
N PHE A 66 10.07 21.17 -2.79
CA PHE A 66 8.82 21.44 -2.07
C PHE A 66 8.94 21.04 -0.59
N TYR A 67 9.43 19.84 -0.31
CA TYR A 67 9.63 19.35 1.06
C TYR A 67 10.62 20.22 1.87
N ALA A 68 11.63 20.80 1.20
CA ALA A 68 12.62 21.66 1.84
C ALA A 68 12.05 23.02 2.29
N GLN A 69 10.99 23.51 1.63
CA GLN A 69 10.33 24.76 1.99
C GLN A 69 9.41 24.64 3.22
N LEU A 70 9.10 23.43 3.67
CA LEU A 70 8.18 23.20 4.79
C LEU A 70 8.82 23.52 6.16
N PRO A 71 8.05 24.04 7.13
CA PRO A 71 6.58 24.21 7.12
C PRO A 71 6.10 25.47 6.39
N LEU A 72 4.87 25.42 5.86
CA LEU A 72 4.22 26.53 5.17
C LEU A 72 2.78 26.71 5.67
N GLU A 73 2.31 27.96 5.69
CA GLU A 73 0.90 28.30 5.87
C GLU A 73 0.48 29.16 4.67
N LEU A 74 -0.41 28.63 3.82
CA LEU A 74 -0.73 29.22 2.51
C LEU A 74 -2.22 29.20 2.24
N ASP A 75 -2.72 30.26 1.63
CA ASP A 75 -4.11 30.35 1.18
C ASP A 75 -4.40 29.34 0.05
N LEU A 76 -5.52 28.62 0.20
CA LEU A 76 -6.06 27.72 -0.81
C LEU A 76 -6.99 28.47 -1.76
N SER A 77 -6.79 28.25 -3.05
CA SER A 77 -7.72 28.65 -4.11
C SER A 77 -8.36 27.41 -4.72
N ASN A 78 -9.69 27.41 -4.84
CA ASN A 78 -10.38 26.32 -5.52
C ASN A 78 -10.32 26.53 -7.04
N PHE A 79 -10.19 25.44 -7.80
CA PHE A 79 -10.39 25.47 -9.23
C PHE A 79 -11.37 24.39 -9.68
N ARG A 80 -12.43 24.84 -10.36
CA ARG A 80 -13.45 24.02 -11.02
C ARG A 80 -14.07 22.93 -10.14
N ASP A 81 -14.16 23.16 -8.84
CA ASP A 81 -14.75 22.23 -7.87
C ASP A 81 -14.13 20.82 -7.91
N ALA A 82 -12.83 20.74 -8.26
CA ALA A 82 -12.07 19.49 -8.36
C ALA A 82 -10.72 19.52 -7.65
N GLN A 83 -10.12 20.71 -7.49
CA GLN A 83 -8.78 20.86 -6.93
C GLN A 83 -8.63 22.06 -6.01
N TRP A 84 -7.81 21.91 -4.98
CA TRP A 84 -7.30 23.01 -4.17
C TRP A 84 -5.87 23.31 -4.57
N MET A 85 -5.57 24.59 -4.78
CA MET A 85 -4.28 25.08 -5.25
C MET A 85 -3.65 26.05 -4.25
N PHE A 86 -2.33 26.07 -4.17
CA PHE A 86 -1.56 27.04 -3.41
C PHE A 86 -0.20 27.29 -4.07
N TYR A 87 0.45 28.39 -3.71
CA TYR A 87 1.73 28.79 -4.32
C TYR A 87 2.87 28.64 -3.30
N PRO A 88 3.81 27.69 -3.48
CA PRO A 88 5.02 27.65 -2.67
C PRO A 88 5.80 28.97 -2.79
N PRO A 89 6.48 29.43 -1.71
CA PRO A 89 7.29 30.65 -1.74
C PRO A 89 8.33 30.70 -2.87
N GLU A 90 8.94 29.55 -3.18
CA GLU A 90 9.88 29.41 -4.28
C GLU A 90 9.35 28.43 -5.33
N LYS A 91 9.48 28.80 -6.61
CA LYS A 91 9.14 27.92 -7.73
C LYS A 91 10.02 26.67 -7.71
N LEU A 92 9.40 25.54 -8.05
CA LEU A 92 10.06 24.24 -8.11
C LEU A 92 10.69 24.02 -9.49
N SER A 93 11.85 23.39 -9.49
CA SER A 93 12.57 22.93 -10.67
C SER A 93 12.03 21.57 -11.09
N VAL A 94 11.71 21.44 -12.38
CA VAL A 94 11.14 20.23 -12.97
C VAL A 94 11.99 19.76 -14.14
N THR A 95 11.98 18.45 -14.39
CA THR A 95 12.59 17.85 -15.59
C THR A 95 11.52 17.23 -16.49
N ALA A 96 11.82 17.08 -17.79
CA ALA A 96 10.89 16.49 -18.75
C ALA A 96 10.53 15.04 -18.40
N ASP A 97 11.48 14.29 -17.82
CA ASP A 97 11.26 12.91 -17.38
C ASP A 97 10.38 12.80 -16.12
N GLU A 98 10.12 13.92 -15.45
CA GLU A 98 9.21 14.04 -14.30
C GLU A 98 7.84 14.66 -14.69
N ALA A 99 7.63 14.95 -15.98
CA ALA A 99 6.40 15.55 -16.51
C ALA A 99 5.34 14.48 -16.81
N TYR A 100 4.72 13.96 -15.76
CA TYR A 100 3.66 12.97 -15.91
C TYR A 100 2.61 13.12 -14.80
N HIS A 101 1.33 13.05 -15.16
CA HIS A 101 0.19 13.26 -14.26
C HIS A 101 -1.04 12.49 -14.76
N ASP A 102 -1.73 11.76 -13.88
CA ASP A 102 -2.90 10.94 -14.25
C ASP A 102 -4.24 11.69 -14.09
N GLY A 103 -4.24 12.82 -13.37
CA GLY A 103 -5.47 13.57 -13.12
C GLY A 103 -6.38 12.87 -12.13
N LYS A 104 -5.81 12.11 -11.19
CA LYS A 104 -6.57 11.24 -10.29
C LYS A 104 -6.80 11.86 -8.93
N LYS A 105 -7.99 11.61 -8.37
CA LYS A 105 -8.28 11.94 -6.97
C LYS A 105 -7.14 11.42 -6.07
N GLY A 106 -6.63 12.29 -5.20
CA GLY A 106 -5.53 11.96 -4.29
C GLY A 106 -4.14 12.29 -4.83
N GLU A 107 -4.00 12.82 -6.03
CA GLU A 107 -2.70 13.30 -6.50
C GLU A 107 -2.35 14.68 -5.90
N LEU A 108 -1.07 14.84 -5.56
CA LEU A 108 -0.44 16.13 -5.26
C LEU A 108 0.54 16.44 -6.38
N SER A 109 0.31 17.57 -7.05
CA SER A 109 0.96 17.88 -8.32
C SER A 109 1.41 19.35 -8.36
N TYR A 110 2.38 19.64 -9.20
CA TYR A 110 2.91 20.97 -9.44
C TYR A 110 2.70 21.36 -10.91
N TYR A 111 2.10 22.51 -11.14
CA TYR A 111 1.93 23.07 -12.48
C TYR A 111 3.04 24.07 -12.77
N ALA A 112 4.02 23.66 -13.59
CA ALA A 112 5.25 24.42 -13.81
C ALA A 112 5.06 25.85 -14.37
N PRO A 113 4.12 26.11 -15.30
CA PRO A 113 3.96 27.44 -15.89
C PRO A 113 3.65 28.52 -14.87
N TRP A 114 2.73 28.24 -13.95
CA TRP A 114 2.29 29.21 -12.94
C TRP A 114 2.98 29.04 -11.61
N GLY A 115 3.48 27.84 -11.33
CA GLY A 115 4.18 27.51 -10.10
C GLY A 115 3.24 27.22 -8.94
N ASP A 116 2.00 26.82 -9.19
CA ASP A 116 1.09 26.33 -8.16
C ASP A 116 1.28 24.84 -7.91
N VAL A 117 1.09 24.47 -6.65
CA VAL A 117 0.88 23.09 -6.22
C VAL A 117 -0.61 22.89 -6.03
N PHE A 118 -1.15 21.77 -6.50
CA PHE A 118 -2.55 21.44 -6.36
C PHE A 118 -2.78 20.01 -5.87
N MET A 119 -3.86 19.84 -5.12
CA MET A 119 -4.34 18.55 -4.63
C MET A 119 -5.71 18.24 -5.23
N LEU A 120 -5.84 17.05 -5.82
CA LEU A 120 -7.09 16.61 -6.44
C LEU A 120 -7.99 15.89 -5.43
N TYR A 121 -9.23 16.37 -5.27
CA TYR A 121 -10.28 15.67 -4.50
C TYR A 121 -11.36 15.05 -5.39
N LYS A 122 -11.24 15.21 -6.70
CA LYS A 122 -11.96 14.48 -7.74
C LYS A 122 -11.00 14.20 -8.88
N ASP A 123 -11.32 13.21 -9.70
CA ASP A 123 -10.65 13.04 -10.99
C ASP A 123 -10.83 14.33 -11.80
N PHE A 124 -9.74 14.80 -12.39
CA PHE A 124 -9.68 16.04 -13.13
C PHE A 124 -8.73 15.93 -14.32
N TYR A 125 -8.76 16.91 -15.21
CA TYR A 125 -7.96 16.92 -16.43
C TYR A 125 -6.46 16.75 -16.14
N ALA A 126 -5.80 15.86 -16.88
CA ALA A 126 -4.36 15.78 -16.98
C ALA A 126 -3.89 16.59 -18.18
N GLY A 127 -2.95 17.50 -17.96
CA GLY A 127 -2.33 18.31 -19.00
C GLY A 127 -0.81 18.16 -19.00
N ASP A 128 -0.22 18.55 -20.13
CA ASP A 128 1.22 18.74 -20.23
C ASP A 128 1.69 19.76 -19.17
N GLU A 129 2.93 19.64 -18.70
CA GLU A 129 3.55 20.53 -17.68
C GLU A 129 2.99 20.39 -16.24
N MET A 130 2.20 19.36 -15.97
CA MET A 130 1.85 18.91 -14.62
C MET A 130 2.84 17.84 -14.14
N HIS A 131 3.45 18.06 -12.98
CA HIS A 131 4.49 17.21 -12.41
C HIS A 131 4.06 16.63 -11.07
N ARG A 132 4.16 15.31 -10.90
CA ARG A 132 3.81 14.65 -9.64
C ARG A 132 4.77 15.04 -8.52
N LEU A 133 4.21 15.53 -7.42
CA LEU A 133 4.93 15.73 -6.17
C LEU A 133 4.70 14.55 -5.23
N GLY A 134 3.47 14.04 -5.15
CA GLY A 134 3.13 12.94 -4.27
C GLY A 134 1.78 12.31 -4.54
N VAL A 135 1.51 11.25 -3.81
CA VAL A 135 0.26 10.49 -3.82
C VAL A 135 -0.31 10.47 -2.41
N ASN A 136 -1.62 10.63 -2.30
CA ASN A 136 -2.30 10.57 -1.02
C ASN A 136 -2.10 9.18 -0.39
N VAL A 137 -1.77 9.19 0.90
CA VAL A 137 -1.70 7.99 1.74
C VAL A 137 -2.97 7.90 2.58
N SER A 138 -3.40 9.01 3.17
CA SER A 138 -4.58 9.05 4.05
C SER A 138 -5.33 10.38 3.99
N GLY A 139 -6.59 10.37 4.43
CA GLY A 139 -7.41 11.58 4.55
C GLY A 139 -7.99 12.12 3.24
N ILE A 140 -7.97 11.32 2.16
CA ILE A 140 -8.41 11.73 0.82
C ILE A 140 -9.83 12.30 0.75
N GLU A 141 -10.77 11.75 1.54
CA GLU A 141 -12.16 12.21 1.56
C GLU A 141 -12.32 13.58 2.20
N GLY A 142 -11.40 13.97 3.08
CA GLY A 142 -11.41 15.28 3.75
C GLY A 142 -10.94 16.42 2.85
N ILE A 143 -10.22 16.14 1.77
CA ILE A 143 -9.65 17.17 0.89
C ILE A 143 -10.75 18.08 0.31
N ALA A 144 -11.90 17.51 -0.07
CA ALA A 144 -13.02 18.28 -0.62
C ALA A 144 -13.57 19.34 0.36
N GLY A 145 -13.41 19.14 1.67
CA GLY A 145 -13.86 20.05 2.72
C GLY A 145 -12.83 21.08 3.18
N MET A 146 -11.61 21.06 2.64
CA MET A 146 -10.59 22.08 2.92
C MET A 146 -11.01 23.44 2.36
N SER A 147 -10.54 24.55 2.93
CA SER A 147 -10.75 25.91 2.40
C SER A 147 -10.02 26.98 3.25
N GLY A 148 -9.86 28.19 2.72
CA GLY A 148 -9.09 29.23 3.40
C GLY A 148 -7.62 28.86 3.45
N SER A 149 -6.95 29.04 4.57
CA SER A 149 -5.52 28.69 4.70
C SER A 149 -5.32 27.19 4.96
N ALA A 150 -4.22 26.65 4.44
CA ALA A 150 -3.71 25.33 4.73
C ALA A 150 -2.36 25.40 5.43
N LEU A 151 -2.26 24.67 6.54
CA LEU A 151 -0.99 24.37 7.20
C LEU A 151 -0.39 23.12 6.54
N ILE A 152 0.81 23.27 5.98
CA ILE A 152 1.53 22.25 5.23
C ILE A 152 2.82 21.96 5.98
N GLU A 153 2.91 20.77 6.55
CA GLU A 153 4.01 20.38 7.42
C GLU A 153 4.64 19.10 6.91
N LYS A 154 5.93 18.94 7.21
CA LYS A 154 6.56 17.62 7.12
C LYS A 154 5.76 16.69 8.04
N ASN A 155 5.35 15.54 7.52
CA ASN A 155 4.74 14.51 8.36
C ASN A 155 5.86 13.75 9.07
N GLU A 156 6.52 14.43 10.02
CA GLU A 156 7.55 13.85 10.86
C GLU A 156 6.98 12.86 11.87
N GLN A 157 5.66 12.58 11.88
CA GLN A 157 5.13 11.43 12.62
C GLN A 157 5.68 10.10 12.09
N HIS A 158 6.30 10.06 10.90
CA HIS A 158 7.14 8.95 10.43
C HIS A 158 8.63 9.04 10.82
N ALA A 159 9.09 10.14 11.43
CA ALA A 159 10.47 10.33 11.91
C ALA A 159 10.59 10.58 13.44
N ALA A 160 9.49 10.91 14.12
CA ALA A 160 9.47 11.41 15.49
C ALA A 160 8.27 10.93 16.33
N MET A 161 7.63 9.81 15.94
CA MET A 161 6.93 8.98 16.92
C MET A 161 7.96 7.99 17.48
N ASN A 162 8.70 8.39 18.53
CA ASN A 162 9.23 7.44 19.50
C ASN A 162 8.04 6.86 20.30
N HIS A 163 7.15 6.12 19.65
CA HIS A 163 6.60 4.95 20.30
C HIS A 163 7.73 3.93 20.21
N SER A 164 8.20 3.45 21.36
CA SER A 164 9.15 2.33 21.42
C SER A 164 8.76 1.30 20.35
N ALA A 165 9.69 0.97 19.45
CA ALA A 165 9.42 0.15 18.28
C ALA A 165 8.54 -1.04 18.69
N MET A 166 7.36 -1.17 18.09
CA MET A 166 6.40 -2.20 18.48
C MET A 166 7.00 -3.56 18.16
N LYS A 167 7.51 -4.24 19.18
CA LYS A 167 8.08 -5.57 19.02
C LYS A 167 7.09 -6.63 19.48
N ILE A 168 6.99 -7.70 18.72
CA ILE A 168 6.24 -8.89 19.10
C ILE A 168 7.19 -10.08 19.17
N GLY A 169 6.98 -10.93 20.17
CA GLY A 169 7.68 -12.20 20.31
C GLY A 169 6.74 -13.32 19.91
N ILE A 170 7.17 -14.14 18.94
CA ILE A 170 6.50 -15.39 18.57
C ILE A 170 7.28 -16.54 19.20
N ILE A 171 6.64 -17.24 20.12
CA ILE A 171 7.22 -18.33 20.90
C ILE A 171 6.66 -19.66 20.39
N ALA A 172 7.57 -20.54 19.96
CA ALA A 172 7.24 -21.90 19.53
C ALA A 172 8.42 -22.83 19.84
N ASN A 173 8.15 -24.10 20.15
CA ASN A 173 9.19 -25.11 20.36
C ASN A 173 10.29 -24.68 21.37
N GLY A 174 9.94 -23.87 22.38
CA GLY A 174 10.88 -23.34 23.38
C GLY A 174 11.83 -22.25 22.86
N LYS A 175 11.60 -21.73 21.65
CA LYS A 175 12.39 -20.68 21.00
C LYS A 175 11.52 -19.44 20.76
N THR A 176 12.16 -18.29 20.71
CA THR A 176 11.50 -17.00 20.47
C THR A 176 12.06 -16.36 19.21
N THR A 177 11.19 -15.97 18.29
CA THR A 177 11.50 -15.09 17.16
C THR A 177 10.88 -13.73 17.45
N VAL A 178 11.66 -12.66 17.33
CA VAL A 178 11.19 -11.29 17.59
C VAL A 178 11.03 -10.56 16.27
N PHE A 179 9.85 -9.97 16.06
CA PHE A 179 9.57 -9.08 14.94
C PHE A 179 9.43 -7.66 15.43
N GLU A 180 10.03 -6.73 14.70
CA GLU A 180 9.73 -5.31 14.80
C GLU A 180 8.63 -4.97 13.80
N LEU A 181 7.51 -4.46 14.31
CA LEU A 181 6.37 -4.06 13.52
C LEU A 181 6.55 -2.63 13.00
N ASN A 182 6.05 -2.40 11.79
CA ASN A 182 5.96 -1.06 11.22
C ASN A 182 4.81 -0.26 11.85
N ASN A 183 4.71 1.02 11.49
CA ASN A 183 3.72 1.94 12.06
C ASN A 183 2.38 1.93 11.31
N SER A 184 2.05 0.86 10.59
CA SER A 184 0.79 0.75 9.85
C SER A 184 -0.41 0.47 10.76
N THR A 185 -1.62 0.73 10.25
CA THR A 185 -2.87 0.36 10.93
C THR A 185 -2.96 -1.14 11.14
N ALA A 186 -2.60 -1.96 10.15
CA ALA A 186 -2.66 -3.41 10.30
C ALA A 186 -1.68 -3.93 11.37
N ALA A 187 -0.46 -3.38 11.43
CA ALA A 187 0.51 -3.73 12.47
C ALA A 187 0.00 -3.36 13.87
N SER A 188 -0.57 -2.17 14.02
CA SER A 188 -1.16 -1.71 15.28
C SER A 188 -2.37 -2.56 15.69
N ASP A 189 -3.22 -2.95 14.74
CA ASP A 189 -4.36 -3.84 14.98
C ASP A 189 -3.94 -5.24 15.41
N LEU A 190 -2.85 -5.78 14.83
CA LEU A 190 -2.28 -7.05 15.28
C LEU A 190 -1.74 -6.91 16.71
N TYR A 191 -0.97 -5.86 16.98
CA TYR A 191 -0.38 -5.59 18.29
C TYR A 191 -1.43 -5.44 19.41
N ALA A 192 -2.57 -4.85 19.09
CA ALA A 192 -3.70 -4.66 20.01
C ALA A 192 -4.46 -5.97 20.33
N GLN A 193 -4.29 -7.01 19.52
CA GLN A 193 -4.88 -8.34 19.78
C GLN A 193 -4.01 -9.23 20.67
N LEU A 194 -2.80 -8.77 21.03
CA LEU A 194 -1.86 -9.53 21.85
C LEU A 194 -2.13 -9.38 23.36
N PRO A 195 -1.84 -10.42 24.17
CA PRO A 195 -1.27 -11.71 23.77
C PRO A 195 -2.30 -12.64 23.11
N LEU A 196 -1.86 -13.49 22.19
CA LEU A 196 -2.70 -14.51 21.56
C LEU A 196 -1.98 -15.85 21.41
N SER A 197 -2.75 -16.92 21.23
CA SER A 197 -2.24 -18.23 20.85
C SER A 197 -2.96 -18.71 19.60
N ALA A 198 -2.21 -19.21 18.62
CA ALA A 198 -2.77 -19.63 17.35
C ALA A 198 -2.08 -20.91 16.83
N PRO A 199 -2.80 -21.78 16.11
CA PRO A 199 -2.14 -22.83 15.33
C PRO A 199 -1.33 -22.20 14.20
N LEU A 200 -0.12 -22.71 13.98
CA LEU A 200 0.73 -22.33 12.88
C LEU A 200 0.74 -23.43 11.81
N GLU A 201 0.49 -23.04 10.57
CA GLU A 201 0.40 -23.94 9.43
C GLU A 201 1.53 -23.64 8.44
N ASN A 202 2.07 -24.68 7.80
CA ASN A 202 2.90 -24.49 6.61
C ASN A 202 1.95 -24.30 5.43
N TYR A 203 2.08 -23.17 4.73
CA TYR A 203 1.31 -22.94 3.52
C TYR A 203 2.07 -23.40 2.27
N SER A 204 3.38 -23.17 2.25
CA SER A 204 4.29 -23.53 1.15
C SER A 204 5.67 -23.94 1.71
N ASN A 205 6.70 -23.98 0.86
CA ASN A 205 8.08 -24.29 1.23
C ASN A 205 8.87 -23.10 1.81
N ASN A 206 8.29 -21.89 1.82
CA ASN A 206 8.91 -20.62 2.19
C ASN A 206 8.07 -19.79 3.19
N GLU A 207 6.89 -20.28 3.60
CA GLU A 207 5.86 -19.51 4.31
C GLU A 207 5.16 -20.32 5.39
N LYS A 208 4.93 -19.67 6.54
CA LYS A 208 4.05 -20.15 7.60
C LYS A 208 2.93 -19.16 7.84
N ILE A 209 1.74 -19.64 8.16
CA ILE A 209 0.56 -18.79 8.37
C ILE A 209 -0.12 -19.05 9.71
N PHE A 210 -0.73 -18.01 10.27
CA PHE A 210 -1.65 -18.10 11.39
C PHE A 210 -2.77 -17.08 11.24
N TYR A 211 -3.89 -17.29 11.93
CA TYR A 211 -5.03 -16.38 11.88
C TYR A 211 -5.14 -15.53 13.16
N PRO A 212 -5.15 -14.19 13.07
CA PRO A 212 -5.50 -13.35 14.20
C PRO A 212 -6.99 -13.50 14.56
N PRO A 213 -7.39 -13.32 15.83
CA PRO A 213 -8.79 -13.39 16.27
C PRO A 213 -9.76 -12.50 15.48
N LYS A 214 -9.28 -11.35 14.99
CA LYS A 214 -10.02 -10.41 14.15
C LYS A 214 -9.19 -10.05 12.92
N LYS A 215 -9.86 -9.87 11.78
CA LYS A 215 -9.25 -9.31 10.57
C LYS A 215 -8.65 -7.93 10.88
N LEU A 216 -7.51 -7.64 10.25
CA LEU A 216 -6.78 -6.40 10.44
C LEU A 216 -7.30 -5.34 9.46
N ASN A 217 -7.35 -4.08 9.91
CA ASN A 217 -7.63 -2.96 9.04
C ASN A 217 -6.38 -2.61 8.21
N ILE A 218 -6.51 -2.78 6.89
CA ILE A 218 -5.43 -2.55 5.91
C ILE A 218 -5.33 -1.09 5.45
N THR A 219 -6.14 -0.19 6.01
CA THR A 219 -6.01 1.26 5.78
C THR A 219 -4.57 1.68 6.05
N ASP A 220 -4.01 2.53 5.20
CA ASP A 220 -2.65 3.08 5.33
C ASP A 220 -1.53 2.03 5.55
N THR A 221 -1.75 0.80 5.09
CA THR A 221 -0.79 -0.30 5.25
C THR A 221 -0.04 -0.53 3.93
N PRO A 222 1.31 -0.55 3.94
CA PRO A 222 2.10 -0.74 2.72
C PRO A 222 1.94 -2.16 2.17
N GLN A 223 2.00 -2.31 0.84
CA GLN A 223 2.12 -3.62 0.22
C GLN A 223 3.48 -4.25 0.55
N ALA A 224 3.48 -5.57 0.75
CA ALA A 224 4.70 -6.30 1.01
C ALA A 224 5.45 -6.63 -0.29
N ASN A 225 6.78 -6.47 -0.25
CA ASN A 225 7.71 -7.17 -1.11
C ASN A 225 8.47 -8.19 -0.25
N ALA A 226 7.83 -9.34 -0.03
CA ALA A 226 8.19 -10.30 1.00
C ALA A 226 9.47 -11.08 0.66
N GLN A 227 10.36 -11.10 1.63
CA GLN A 227 11.61 -11.86 1.63
C GLN A 227 11.74 -12.65 2.94
N ALA A 228 12.79 -13.46 3.07
CA ALA A 228 13.04 -14.17 4.31
C ALA A 228 13.11 -13.18 5.49
N GLY A 229 12.31 -13.42 6.53
CA GLY A 229 12.17 -12.56 7.70
C GLY A 229 11.03 -11.54 7.63
N THR A 230 10.30 -11.44 6.52
CA THR A 230 9.11 -10.56 6.43
C THR A 230 7.94 -11.14 7.23
N LEU A 231 7.24 -10.28 7.97
CA LEU A 231 5.91 -10.53 8.52
C LEU A 231 4.89 -9.75 7.71
N ALA A 232 3.86 -10.41 7.19
CA ALA A 232 2.84 -9.80 6.35
C ALA A 232 1.42 -10.22 6.74
N TYR A 233 0.42 -9.49 6.24
CA TYR A 233 -0.99 -9.81 6.35
C TYR A 233 -1.56 -10.05 4.96
N TYR A 234 -2.18 -11.20 4.72
CA TYR A 234 -2.86 -11.49 3.47
C TYR A 234 -4.36 -11.21 3.63
N ALA A 235 -4.79 -10.03 3.20
CA ALA A 235 -6.16 -9.54 3.39
C ALA A 235 -7.28 -10.44 2.81
N PRO A 236 -7.10 -11.11 1.65
CA PRO A 236 -8.14 -11.97 1.09
C PRO A 236 -8.59 -13.08 2.04
N TRP A 237 -7.67 -13.67 2.79
CA TRP A 237 -7.98 -14.76 3.74
C TRP A 237 -7.98 -14.29 5.19
N GLY A 238 -7.27 -13.20 5.46
CA GLY A 238 -7.14 -12.61 6.77
C GLY A 238 -6.17 -13.37 7.67
N ASP A 239 -5.16 -14.01 7.09
CA ASP A 239 -4.05 -14.62 7.81
C ASP A 239 -2.84 -13.67 7.90
N VAL A 240 -1.97 -13.96 8.86
CA VAL A 240 -0.64 -13.38 8.98
C VAL A 240 0.37 -14.41 8.48
N VAL A 241 1.25 -13.96 7.59
CA VAL A 241 2.29 -14.77 6.92
C VAL A 241 3.65 -14.44 7.49
N ILE A 242 4.42 -15.48 7.83
CA ILE A 242 5.81 -15.41 8.25
C ILE A 242 6.66 -16.04 7.15
N PHE A 243 7.43 -15.22 6.43
CA PHE A 243 8.30 -15.67 5.35
C PHE A 243 9.66 -16.09 5.90
N TYR A 244 10.16 -17.26 5.46
CA TYR A 244 11.53 -17.73 5.70
C TYR A 244 12.28 -18.06 4.40
N GLY A 245 11.68 -17.72 3.26
CA GLY A 245 12.32 -17.71 1.94
C GLY A 245 11.85 -16.50 1.13
N ASN A 246 12.38 -16.32 -0.08
CA ASN A 246 11.95 -15.24 -0.97
C ASN A 246 10.56 -15.53 -1.55
N PHE A 247 9.74 -14.49 -1.72
CA PHE A 247 8.42 -14.60 -2.36
C PHE A 247 8.19 -13.47 -3.37
N GLY A 248 8.36 -12.21 -2.95
CA GLY A 248 8.04 -11.03 -3.75
C GLY A 248 6.73 -10.38 -3.33
N SER A 249 5.94 -9.88 -4.28
CA SER A 249 4.68 -9.18 -4.01
C SER A 249 3.47 -10.00 -4.47
N ALA A 250 2.32 -9.78 -3.82
CA ALA A 250 1.03 -10.32 -4.24
C ALA A 250 -0.10 -9.33 -3.94
N ALA A 251 -1.17 -9.37 -4.74
CA ALA A 251 -2.34 -8.54 -4.52
C ALA A 251 -2.98 -8.86 -3.15
N GLY A 252 -3.11 -7.83 -2.32
CA GLY A 252 -3.67 -7.96 -0.97
C GLY A 252 -2.68 -8.44 0.10
N LEU A 253 -1.38 -8.54 -0.21
CA LEU A 253 -0.33 -8.82 0.77
C LEU A 253 0.25 -7.51 1.31
N TYR A 254 0.13 -7.32 2.62
CA TYR A 254 0.48 -6.09 3.31
C TYR A 254 1.61 -6.31 4.31
N GLU A 255 2.63 -5.47 4.32
CA GLU A 255 3.75 -5.63 5.24
C GLU A 255 3.35 -5.20 6.66
N LEU A 256 3.64 -6.04 7.64
CA LEU A 256 3.45 -5.74 9.06
C LEU A 256 4.76 -5.43 9.76
N GLY A 257 5.88 -6.01 9.33
CA GLY A 257 7.16 -5.85 9.99
C GLY A 257 8.22 -6.83 9.51
N HIS A 258 9.34 -6.87 10.22
CA HIS A 258 10.49 -7.71 9.90
C HIS A 258 11.08 -8.34 11.16
N VAL A 259 11.69 -9.51 10.99
CA VAL A 259 12.41 -10.19 12.07
C VAL A 259 13.64 -9.38 12.49
N VAL A 260 13.84 -9.25 13.79
CA VAL A 260 15.02 -8.59 14.39
C VAL A 260 15.85 -9.55 15.23
N SER A 261 15.31 -10.70 15.64
CA SER A 261 16.07 -11.80 16.23
C SER A 261 15.38 -13.16 16.08
N GLY A 262 16.15 -14.24 16.05
CA GLY A 262 15.64 -15.61 15.96
C GLY A 262 15.10 -16.00 14.57
N ASN A 263 15.64 -15.40 13.50
CA ASN A 263 15.26 -15.72 12.12
C ASN A 263 15.49 -17.19 11.76
N GLU A 264 16.59 -17.77 12.26
CA GLU A 264 16.97 -19.18 12.09
C GLU A 264 16.01 -20.16 12.78
N HIS A 265 15.05 -19.66 13.57
CA HIS A 265 14.03 -20.49 14.20
C HIS A 265 12.75 -20.59 13.38
N ILE A 266 12.54 -19.68 12.41
CA ILE A 266 11.29 -19.60 11.67
C ILE A 266 11.04 -20.91 10.92
N GLU A 267 12.01 -21.44 10.16
CA GLU A 267 11.81 -22.66 9.35
C GLU A 267 11.30 -23.86 10.19
N GLY A 268 11.87 -24.05 11.39
CA GLY A 268 11.50 -25.13 12.31
C GLY A 268 10.27 -24.86 13.20
N MET A 269 9.70 -23.66 13.13
CA MET A 269 8.54 -23.26 13.92
C MET A 269 7.31 -24.11 13.56
N SER A 270 6.64 -24.67 14.56
CA SER A 270 5.49 -25.57 14.36
C SER A 270 4.58 -25.66 15.57
N GLY A 271 3.35 -26.13 15.36
CA GLY A 271 2.37 -26.36 16.42
C GLY A 271 1.63 -25.08 16.82
N THR A 272 1.31 -24.95 18.10
CA THR A 272 0.67 -23.74 18.63
C THR A 272 1.75 -22.71 18.99
N ILE A 273 1.64 -21.52 18.40
CA ILE A 273 2.49 -20.38 18.74
C ILE A 273 1.84 -19.53 19.81
N HIS A 274 2.66 -18.95 20.68
CA HIS A 274 2.25 -17.90 21.61
C HIS A 274 2.86 -16.59 21.17
N ILE A 275 2.04 -15.55 21.01
CA ILE A 275 2.47 -14.25 20.53
C ILE A 275 2.24 -13.21 21.62
N GLU A 276 3.28 -12.46 21.96
CA GLU A 276 3.23 -11.46 23.02
C GLU A 276 3.91 -10.15 22.61
N GLN A 277 3.54 -9.07 23.30
CA GLN A 277 4.22 -7.79 23.16
C GLN A 277 5.58 -7.85 23.88
N ILE A 278 6.65 -7.45 23.19
CA ILE A 278 7.97 -7.27 23.80
C ILE A 278 8.10 -5.80 24.19
N ARG A 279 8.42 -5.55 25.45
CA ARG A 279 8.73 -4.22 25.96
C ARG A 279 10.22 -4.14 26.23
N ASP A 280 10.90 -3.17 25.63
CA ASP A 280 12.27 -2.85 25.99
C ASP A 280 12.24 -2.34 27.47
N ARG A 281 13.02 -3.00 28.34
CA ARG A 281 13.11 -2.65 29.77
C ARG A 281 14.04 -1.47 30.00
#